data_AF-A0A3B1AJX8-F1
#
_entry.id   AF-A0A3B1AJX8-F1
#
_cell.length_a   1.000
_cell.length_b   1.000
_cell.length_c   1.000
_cell.angle_alpha   90.00
_cell.angle_beta   90.00
_cell.angle_gamma   90.00
#
_symmetry.space_group_name_H-M   'P 1'
#
loop_
_entity.id
_entity.type
_entity.pdbx_description
1 polymer ?
#
loop_
_entity_poly.entity_id
_entity_poly.type
_entity_poly.pdbx_seq_one_letter_code
_entity_poly.pdbx_strand_id
1 'polypeptide(L)'
;MKKLLIIPLLALFSGAATLSVSASPSYDSNGYNSNGYNRHGYNANGYNHQGYNSNGYNHQGYNSNGYNRHGYNANGYNRHGYNSDGYNHQGYNSNGYNRHGNRYTH
;
A
#
# COMPACT_ATOMS: atom_id res chain seq x y z
N MET A 1 -19.29 70.45 -38.30
CA MET A 1 -18.47 69.23 -38.45
C MET A 1 -18.05 68.75 -37.07
N LYS A 2 -18.30 67.45 -36.77
CA LYS A 2 -17.48 66.49 -35.99
C LYS A 2 -16.82 66.98 -34.68
N LYS A 3 -16.90 66.32 -33.52
CA LYS A 3 -17.48 65.06 -33.03
C LYS A 3 -17.41 65.18 -31.49
N LEU A 4 -18.46 64.72 -30.80
CA LEU A 4 -18.57 64.63 -29.35
C LEU A 4 -17.46 63.74 -28.75
N LEU A 5 -16.88 64.17 -27.63
CA LEU A 5 -15.96 63.42 -26.76
C LEU A 5 -16.67 62.20 -26.13
N ILE A 6 -16.05 61.01 -26.18
CA ILE A 6 -16.35 59.89 -25.26
C ILE A 6 -15.03 59.23 -24.82
N ILE A 7 -14.95 59.06 -23.51
CA ILE A 7 -13.87 58.66 -22.58
C ILE A 7 -13.40 57.19 -22.82
N PRO A 8 -12.15 56.80 -22.48
CA PRO A 8 -11.61 55.48 -22.81
C PRO A 8 -12.29 54.37 -22.00
N LEU A 9 -12.80 53.35 -22.71
CA LEU A 9 -13.45 52.20 -22.11
C LEU A 9 -12.40 51.22 -21.58
N LEU A 10 -12.29 51.18 -20.26
CA LEU A 10 -11.61 50.16 -19.47
C LEU A 10 -12.21 48.76 -19.70
N ALA A 11 -11.31 47.76 -19.61
CA ALA A 11 -11.57 46.36 -19.26
C ALA A 11 -12.26 45.50 -20.36
N LEU A 12 -11.90 44.23 -20.58
CA LEU A 12 -11.60 43.19 -19.60
C LEU A 12 -10.62 42.16 -20.17
N PHE A 13 -9.65 41.80 -19.34
CA PHE A 13 -8.84 40.58 -19.44
C PHE A 13 -9.79 39.38 -19.53
N SER A 14 -9.93 38.76 -20.71
CA SER A 14 -10.59 37.45 -20.84
C SER A 14 -9.59 36.35 -20.53
N GLY A 15 -9.08 36.35 -19.29
CA GLY A 15 -8.41 35.20 -18.71
C GLY A 15 -9.47 34.34 -18.03
N ALA A 16 -10.14 33.47 -18.79
CA ALA A 16 -10.97 32.43 -18.19
C ALA A 16 -10.03 31.45 -17.47
N ALA A 17 -9.79 31.71 -16.19
CA ALA A 17 -9.20 30.74 -15.29
C ALA A 17 -10.16 29.56 -15.25
N THR A 18 -9.81 28.49 -15.95
CA THR A 18 -10.48 27.20 -15.80
C THR A 18 -10.25 26.75 -14.37
N LEU A 19 -11.24 26.97 -13.50
CA LEU A 19 -11.30 26.35 -12.19
C LEU A 19 -11.45 24.85 -12.43
N SER A 20 -10.33 24.15 -12.50
CA SER A 20 -10.28 22.71 -12.34
C SER A 20 -10.74 22.42 -10.92
N VAL A 21 -12.06 22.27 -10.75
CA VAL A 21 -12.64 21.69 -9.55
C VAL A 21 -12.06 20.28 -9.47
N SER A 22 -11.02 20.12 -8.66
CA SER A 22 -10.55 18.82 -8.24
C SER A 22 -11.72 18.16 -7.53
N ALA A 23 -12.41 17.26 -8.24
CA ALA A 23 -13.50 16.48 -7.68
C ALA A 23 -12.92 15.64 -6.54
N SER A 24 -13.02 16.16 -5.32
CA SER A 24 -12.70 15.38 -4.12
C SER A 24 -13.61 14.14 -4.14
N PRO A 25 -13.05 12.93 -3.94
CA PRO A 25 -13.84 11.71 -3.97
C PRO A 25 -15.03 11.83 -3.03
N SER A 26 -16.23 11.56 -3.55
CA SER A 26 -17.45 11.51 -2.75
C SER A 26 -17.46 10.22 -1.92
N TYR A 27 -17.93 10.32 -0.68
CA TYR A 27 -18.06 9.19 0.25
C TYR A 27 -19.53 9.05 0.65
N ASP A 28 -20.01 7.81 0.76
CA ASP A 28 -21.37 7.50 1.21
C ASP A 28 -21.56 7.78 2.71
N SER A 29 -22.77 7.54 3.23
CA SER A 29 -23.08 7.70 4.65
C SER A 29 -22.26 6.80 5.58
N ASN A 30 -21.66 5.74 5.03
CA ASN A 30 -20.79 4.82 5.75
C ASN A 30 -19.31 5.22 5.62
N GLY A 31 -18.99 6.29 4.90
CA GLY A 31 -17.63 6.80 4.73
C GLY A 31 -16.81 6.10 3.65
N TYR A 32 -17.43 5.38 2.71
CA TYR A 32 -16.76 4.67 1.61
C TYR A 32 -17.01 5.36 0.26
N ASN A 33 -16.01 5.38 -0.60
CA ASN A 33 -16.14 5.87 -1.97
C ASN A 33 -16.90 4.86 -2.86
N SER A 34 -17.13 5.22 -4.13
CA SER A 34 -17.78 4.34 -5.12
C SER A 34 -17.09 2.99 -5.33
N ASN A 35 -15.80 2.89 -4.99
CA ASN A 35 -15.02 1.66 -5.08
C ASN A 35 -15.07 0.83 -3.78
N GLY A 36 -15.79 1.30 -2.76
CA GLY A 36 -15.92 0.63 -1.47
C GLY A 36 -14.74 0.84 -0.51
N TYR A 37 -13.96 1.92 -0.69
CA TYR A 37 -12.80 2.24 0.16
C TYR A 37 -13.02 3.53 0.94
N ASN A 38 -12.62 3.52 2.21
CA ASN A 38 -12.70 4.68 3.09
C ASN A 38 -11.66 5.75 2.72
N ARG A 39 -11.65 6.88 3.45
CA ARG A 39 -10.69 7.97 3.27
C ARG A 39 -9.22 7.56 3.42
N HIS A 40 -8.97 6.47 4.14
CA HIS A 40 -7.63 5.90 4.33
C HIS A 40 -7.29 4.84 3.26
N GLY A 41 -8.17 4.59 2.29
CA GLY A 41 -7.95 3.63 1.22
C GLY A 41 -8.15 2.17 1.63
N TYR A 42 -8.92 1.90 2.70
CA TYR A 42 -9.27 0.54 3.14
C TYR A 42 -10.74 0.23 2.92
N ASN A 43 -11.03 -1.00 2.48
CA ASN A 43 -12.39 -1.51 2.36
C ASN A 43 -13.03 -1.78 3.73
N ALA A 44 -14.30 -2.19 3.74
CA ALA A 44 -15.02 -2.52 4.97
C ALA A 44 -14.38 -3.63 5.81
N ASN A 45 -13.58 -4.51 5.18
CA ASN A 45 -12.82 -5.55 5.87
C ASN A 45 -11.46 -5.04 6.40
N GLY A 46 -11.13 -3.77 6.19
CA GLY A 46 -9.87 -3.16 6.64
C GLY A 46 -8.67 -3.44 5.73
N TYR A 47 -8.88 -3.78 4.45
CA TYR A 47 -7.82 -4.07 3.49
C TYR A 47 -7.77 -3.03 2.37
N ASN A 48 -6.55 -2.66 1.97
CA ASN A 48 -6.32 -1.73 0.88
C ASN A 48 -6.57 -2.37 -0.49
N HIS A 49 -6.41 -1.60 -1.57
CA HIS A 49 -6.55 -2.07 -2.95
C HIS A 49 -5.62 -3.24 -3.31
N GLN A 50 -4.52 -3.42 -2.60
CA GLN A 50 -3.57 -4.51 -2.79
C GLN A 50 -3.88 -5.73 -1.91
N GLY A 51 -4.95 -5.67 -1.11
CA GLY A 51 -5.36 -6.75 -0.21
C GLY A 51 -4.55 -6.82 1.08
N TYR A 52 -3.92 -5.73 1.52
CA TYR A 52 -3.18 -5.66 2.80
C TYR A 52 -3.89 -4.77 3.81
N ASN A 53 -3.90 -5.19 5.07
CA ASN A 53 -4.41 -4.38 6.17
C ASN A 53 -3.45 -3.23 6.52
N SER A 54 -3.83 -2.41 7.50
CA SER A 54 -3.01 -1.29 7.98
C SER A 54 -1.64 -1.68 8.54
N ASN A 55 -1.47 -2.94 8.95
CA ASN A 55 -0.20 -3.49 9.39
C ASN A 55 0.64 -4.07 8.23
N GLY A 56 0.15 -3.98 6.99
CA GLY A 56 0.83 -4.51 5.80
C GLY A 56 0.72 -6.03 5.63
N TYR A 57 -0.29 -6.68 6.21
CA TYR A 57 -0.52 -8.13 6.07
C TYR A 57 -1.80 -8.43 5.30
N ASN A 58 -1.75 -9.44 4.44
CA ASN A 58 -2.90 -9.93 3.68
C ASN A 58 -3.87 -10.73 4.56
N HIS A 59 -4.95 -11.24 3.95
CA HIS A 59 -5.94 -12.06 4.62
C HIS A 59 -5.37 -13.34 5.25
N GLN A 60 -4.30 -13.88 4.66
CA GLN A 60 -3.57 -15.05 5.15
C GLN A 60 -2.55 -14.69 6.24
N GLY A 61 -2.39 -13.41 6.60
CA GLY A 61 -1.47 -12.95 7.63
C GLY A 61 -0.01 -12.81 7.18
N TYR A 62 0.25 -12.73 5.86
CA TYR A 62 1.57 -12.54 5.27
C TYR A 62 1.73 -11.13 4.70
N ASN A 63 2.91 -10.55 4.85
CA ASN A 63 3.26 -9.29 4.22
C ASN A 63 3.53 -9.45 2.72
N SER A 64 3.83 -8.34 2.04
CA SER A 64 4.14 -8.33 0.61
C SER A 64 5.36 -9.16 0.20
N ASN A 65 6.24 -9.49 1.16
CA ASN A 65 7.38 -10.38 0.95
C ASN A 65 7.03 -11.85 1.24
N GLY A 66 5.78 -12.17 1.57
CA GLY A 66 5.34 -13.53 1.89
C GLY A 66 5.72 -14.01 3.29
N TYR A 67 6.03 -13.12 4.24
CA TYR A 67 6.36 -13.46 5.62
C TYR A 67 5.28 -13.03 6.60
N ASN A 68 4.96 -13.88 7.57
CA ASN A 68 4.02 -13.58 8.64
C ASN A 68 4.62 -12.59 9.66
N ARG A 69 3.85 -12.23 10.69
CA ARG A 69 4.30 -11.32 11.77
C ARG A 69 5.52 -11.82 12.53
N HIS A 70 5.77 -13.13 12.52
CA HIS A 70 6.94 -13.74 13.15
C HIS A 70 8.14 -13.84 12.20
N GLY A 71 8.03 -13.35 10.97
CA GLY A 71 9.11 -13.38 9.99
C GLY A 71 9.29 -14.71 9.27
N TYR A 72 8.29 -15.61 9.30
CA TYR A 72 8.32 -16.90 8.61
C TYR A 72 7.38 -16.92 7.41
N ASN A 73 7.81 -17.56 6.33
CA ASN A 73 6.99 -17.77 5.14
C ASN A 73 5.95 -18.87 5.38
N ALA A 74 5.12 -19.15 4.36
CA ALA A 74 4.09 -20.18 4.43
C ALA A 74 4.62 -21.60 4.70
N ASN A 75 5.90 -21.85 4.41
CA ASN A 75 6.56 -23.11 4.69
C ASN A 75 7.18 -23.15 6.10
N GLY A 76 7.05 -22.08 6.89
CA GLY A 76 7.62 -22.00 8.24
C GLY A 76 9.10 -21.62 8.29
N TYR A 77 9.65 -21.03 7.22
CA TYR A 77 11.07 -20.63 7.16
C TYR A 77 11.23 -19.11 7.10
N ASN A 78 12.22 -18.60 7.82
CA ASN A 78 12.55 -17.18 7.82
C ASN A 78 13.28 -16.76 6.53
N ARG A 79 13.61 -15.46 6.42
CA ARG A 79 14.34 -14.91 5.26
C ARG A 79 15.70 -15.55 5.00
N HIS A 80 16.29 -16.19 6.00
CA HIS A 80 17.56 -16.90 5.90
C HIS A 80 17.38 -18.40 5.57
N GLY A 81 16.14 -18.85 5.37
CA GLY A 81 15.83 -20.25 5.06
C GLY A 81 15.88 -21.18 6.28
N TYR A 82 15.75 -20.66 7.50
CA TYR A 82 15.70 -21.47 8.74
C TYR A 82 14.31 -21.43 9.36
N ASN A 83 13.86 -22.56 9.89
CA ASN A 83 12.62 -22.67 10.65
C ASN A 83 12.74 -22.06 12.06
N SER A 84 11.66 -22.14 12.84
CA SER A 84 11.63 -21.65 14.23
C SER A 84 12.68 -22.28 15.15
N ASP A 85 13.13 -23.48 14.81
CA ASP A 85 14.12 -24.24 15.57
C ASP A 85 15.55 -23.93 15.10
N GLY A 86 15.72 -23.05 14.11
CA GLY A 86 17.02 -22.68 13.58
C GLY A 86 17.61 -23.67 12.57
N TYR A 87 16.79 -24.53 11.95
CA TYR A 87 17.23 -25.52 10.95
C TYR A 87 16.69 -25.20 9.55
N ASN A 88 17.53 -25.39 8.53
CA ASN A 88 17.17 -25.22 7.13
C ASN A 88 16.31 -26.40 6.61
N HIS A 89 15.93 -26.33 5.34
CA HIS A 89 15.13 -27.38 4.67
C HIS A 89 15.80 -28.76 4.67
N GLN A 90 17.13 -28.80 4.79
CA GLN A 90 17.93 -30.02 4.88
C GLN A 90 18.10 -30.51 6.32
N GLY A 91 17.57 -29.79 7.32
CA GLY A 91 17.66 -30.15 8.73
C GLY A 91 18.97 -29.74 9.41
N TYR A 92 19.72 -28.77 8.86
CA TYR A 92 20.98 -28.27 9.42
C TYR A 92 20.86 -26.82 9.89
N ASN A 93 21.50 -26.49 11.01
CA ASN A 93 21.58 -25.13 11.52
C ASN A 93 22.60 -24.27 10.77
N SER A 94 22.73 -23.00 11.15
CA SER A 94 23.67 -22.05 10.54
C SER A 94 25.14 -22.46 10.63
N ASN A 95 25.46 -23.35 11.57
CA ASN A 95 26.81 -23.89 11.76
C ASN A 95 27.03 -25.21 10.99
N GLY A 96 26.02 -25.67 10.24
CA GLY A 96 26.06 -26.91 9.48
C GLY A 96 25.85 -28.17 10.30
N TYR A 97 25.21 -28.10 11.48
CA TYR A 97 24.91 -29.27 12.32
C TYR A 97 23.43 -29.61 12.30
N ASN A 98 23.11 -30.90 12.24
CA ASN A 98 21.73 -31.39 12.36
C ASN A 98 21.26 -31.47 13.83
N ARG A 99 20.01 -31.90 14.05
CA ARG A 99 19.42 -32.07 15.40
C ARG A 99 20.15 -33.09 16.28
N HIS A 100 20.94 -33.98 15.69
CA HIS A 100 21.75 -34.98 16.40
C HIS A 100 23.20 -34.53 16.65
N GLY A 101 23.57 -33.30 16.24
CA GLY A 101 24.93 -32.80 16.35
C GLY A 101 25.89 -33.31 15.25
N ASN A 102 25.39 -33.95 14.20
CA ASN A 102 26.21 -34.37 13.07
C ASN A 102 26.44 -33.20 12.12
N ARG A 103 27.69 -32.99 11.70
CA ARG A 103 28.06 -31.93 10.74
C ARG A 103 27.72 -32.38 9.30
N TYR A 104 27.28 -31.43 8.47
CA TYR A 104 27.13 -31.64 7.04
C TYR A 104 28.50 -31.96 6.41
N THR A 105 28.65 -33.18 5.93
CA THR A 105 29.81 -33.65 5.17
C THR A 105 29.37 -33.77 3.71
N HIS A 106 30.06 -33.06 2.80
CA HIS A 106 29.85 -33.17 1.35
C HIS A 106 30.40 -34.51 0.85
#